data_AF-A0A7X3NUB4-F1
#
_entry.id   AF-A0A7X3NUB4-F1
#
_cell.length_a   1.000
_cell.length_b   1.000
_cell.length_c   1.000
_cell.angle_alpha   90.00
_cell.angle_beta   90.00
_cell.angle_gamma   90.00
#
_symmetry.space_group_name_H-M   'P 1'
#
loop_
_entity.id
_entity.type
_entity.pdbx_description
1 polymer ?
#
loop_
_entity_poly.entity_id
_entity_poly.type
_entity_poly.pdbx_seq_one_letter_code
_entity_poly.pdbx_strand_id
1 'polypeptide(L)'
;MRKVLKDVAYREFPTWSPDGKKLAYHRALSEAIYIADIDERTAAHVVSSGRIAGFPAWSPDGSEIVFTYRFPHNIGRTALRIINVNTHEETTLFEVDEPATLIHAAWSPDGSKIAFLWSQKGVYVLDRDGSGLKKLVTGSSPAWSPLGNKMLYISDGIFTFDLGSRKSKQLTGDGNYDADWFDPAALSVQPDANLLTTTWGQLKQK
;
A
#
# COMPACT_ATOMS: atom_id res chain seq x y z
N MET A 1 -13.14 3.30 -22.66
CA MET A 1 -12.58 2.50 -21.54
C MET A 1 -12.04 1.18 -22.09
N ARG A 2 -10.80 0.80 -21.72
CA ARG A 2 -10.13 -0.43 -22.17
C ARG A 2 -10.11 -1.43 -21.01
N LYS A 3 -10.67 -2.63 -21.21
CA LYS A 3 -10.66 -3.71 -20.20
C LYS A 3 -9.33 -4.47 -20.25
N VAL A 4 -8.69 -4.65 -19.09
CA VAL A 4 -7.41 -5.35 -18.94
C VAL A 4 -7.61 -6.86 -18.80
N LEU A 5 -8.49 -7.27 -17.86
CA LEU A 5 -8.80 -8.67 -17.59
C LEU A 5 -10.18 -9.03 -18.15
N LYS A 6 -10.30 -10.14 -18.89
CA LYS A 6 -11.53 -10.46 -19.63
C LYS A 6 -12.55 -11.25 -18.80
N ASP A 7 -12.11 -12.07 -17.86
CA ASP A 7 -12.92 -12.93 -16.99
C ASP A 7 -13.56 -12.18 -15.81
N VAL A 8 -14.75 -12.64 -15.40
CA VAL A 8 -15.45 -12.19 -14.19
C VAL A 8 -14.87 -12.94 -13.01
N ALA A 9 -14.13 -12.23 -12.16
CA ALA A 9 -13.57 -12.77 -10.93
C ALA A 9 -13.61 -11.69 -9.85
N TYR A 10 -13.80 -12.11 -8.60
CA TYR A 10 -13.71 -11.22 -7.44
C TYR A 10 -12.24 -10.92 -7.16
N ARG A 11 -11.85 -9.66 -7.38
CA ARG A 11 -10.47 -9.16 -7.28
C ARG A 11 -10.48 -7.96 -6.33
N GLU A 12 -9.57 -7.97 -5.38
CA GLU A 12 -9.53 -6.97 -4.31
C GLU A 12 -8.13 -6.37 -4.21
N PHE A 13 -8.08 -5.18 -3.61
CA PHE A 13 -6.84 -4.48 -3.24
C PHE A 13 -5.82 -4.38 -4.39
N PRO A 14 -6.22 -3.84 -5.57
CA PRO A 14 -5.30 -3.70 -6.68
C PRO A 14 -4.21 -2.66 -6.36
N THR A 15 -2.98 -2.92 -6.79
CA THR A 15 -1.87 -1.98 -6.70
C THR A 15 -1.01 -2.01 -7.98
N TRP A 16 -0.60 -0.84 -8.45
CA TRP A 16 0.24 -0.69 -9.62
C TRP A 16 1.71 -0.95 -9.28
N SER A 17 2.43 -1.60 -10.19
CA SER A 17 3.89 -1.63 -10.13
C SER A 17 4.45 -0.20 -10.31
N PRO A 18 5.65 0.09 -9.78
CA PRO A 18 6.25 1.42 -9.88
C PRO A 18 6.45 1.91 -11.32
N ASP A 19 6.66 0.99 -12.26
CA ASP A 19 6.81 1.28 -13.69
C ASP A 19 5.47 1.45 -14.44
N GLY A 20 4.34 1.23 -13.76
CA GLY A 20 2.99 1.32 -14.31
C GLY A 20 2.61 0.20 -15.30
N LYS A 21 3.45 -0.83 -15.46
CA LYS A 21 3.21 -1.89 -16.46
C LYS A 21 2.44 -3.09 -15.92
N LYS A 22 2.40 -3.26 -14.59
CA LYS A 22 1.83 -4.43 -13.93
C LYS A 22 0.84 -4.01 -12.86
N LEU A 23 -0.15 -4.89 -12.64
CA LEU A 23 -1.15 -4.75 -11.61
C LEU A 23 -1.11 -5.98 -10.72
N ALA A 24 -0.73 -5.81 -9.45
CA ALA A 24 -0.89 -6.85 -8.45
C ALA A 24 -2.27 -6.76 -7.80
N TYR A 25 -2.89 -7.89 -7.51
CA TYR A 25 -4.20 -7.93 -6.84
C TYR A 25 -4.40 -9.24 -6.08
N HIS A 26 -5.28 -9.20 -5.07
CA HIS A 26 -5.74 -10.38 -4.35
C HIS A 26 -6.94 -11.01 -5.06
N ARG A 27 -6.98 -12.34 -5.17
CA ARG A 27 -8.16 -13.08 -5.63
C ARG A 27 -8.70 -13.97 -4.52
N ALA A 28 -9.80 -13.55 -3.90
CA ALA A 28 -10.39 -14.17 -2.72
C ALA A 28 -10.69 -15.67 -2.88
N LEU A 29 -11.22 -16.09 -4.03
CA LEU A 29 -11.58 -17.51 -4.24
C LEU A 29 -10.37 -18.46 -4.28
N SER A 30 -9.19 -17.97 -4.65
CA SER A 30 -7.96 -18.77 -4.67
C SER A 30 -7.00 -18.41 -3.53
N GLU A 31 -7.36 -17.43 -2.69
CA GLU A 31 -6.55 -16.93 -1.58
C GLU A 31 -5.09 -16.69 -1.99
N ALA A 32 -4.90 -15.97 -3.10
CA ALA A 32 -3.63 -15.82 -3.78
C ALA A 32 -3.43 -14.39 -4.32
N ILE A 33 -2.16 -13.98 -4.42
CA ILE A 33 -1.75 -12.76 -5.10
C ILE A 33 -1.44 -13.09 -6.55
N TYR A 34 -2.01 -12.30 -7.44
CA TYR A 34 -1.78 -12.37 -8.88
C TYR A 34 -1.10 -11.09 -9.36
N ILE A 35 -0.30 -11.21 -10.42
CA ILE A 35 0.20 -10.08 -11.19
C ILE A 35 -0.30 -10.20 -12.62
N ALA A 36 -0.98 -9.16 -13.10
CA ALA A 36 -1.37 -9.02 -14.50
C ALA A 36 -0.48 -7.98 -15.19
N ASP A 37 -0.04 -8.30 -16.41
CA ASP A 37 0.61 -7.33 -17.29
C ASP A 37 -0.44 -6.52 -18.06
N ILE A 38 -0.24 -5.21 -18.19
CA ILE A 38 -1.22 -4.29 -18.79
C ILE A 38 -1.22 -4.37 -20.33
N ASP A 39 -0.07 -4.67 -20.91
CA ASP A 39 0.15 -4.69 -22.36
C ASP A 39 -0.14 -6.09 -22.91
N GLU A 40 0.27 -7.11 -22.17
CA GLU A 40 0.05 -8.51 -22.51
C GLU A 40 -1.29 -8.99 -21.94
N ARG A 41 -2.36 -8.84 -22.74
CA ARG A 41 -3.78 -9.17 -22.43
C ARG A 41 -4.08 -10.62 -21.98
N THR A 42 -3.11 -11.40 -21.48
CA THR A 42 -3.23 -12.86 -21.51
C THR A 42 -2.73 -13.68 -20.33
N ALA A 43 -2.06 -13.15 -19.31
CA ALA A 43 -1.85 -13.99 -18.11
C ALA A 43 -1.64 -13.19 -16.84
N ALA A 44 -2.64 -13.22 -15.96
CA ALA A 44 -2.36 -13.01 -14.56
C ALA A 44 -1.71 -14.29 -14.02
N HIS A 45 -0.49 -14.23 -13.52
CA HIS A 45 0.16 -15.38 -12.91
C HIS A 45 0.10 -15.28 -11.38
N VAL A 46 -0.01 -16.43 -10.73
CA VAL A 46 0.03 -16.55 -9.27
C VAL A 46 1.46 -16.33 -8.83
N VAL A 47 1.67 -15.38 -7.91
CA VAL A 47 3.00 -15.10 -7.37
C VAL A 47 3.15 -15.72 -6.00
N SER A 48 2.12 -15.62 -5.16
CA SER A 48 2.03 -16.29 -3.86
C SER A 48 0.66 -16.92 -3.68
N SER A 49 0.59 -18.06 -3.01
CA SER A 49 -0.65 -18.81 -2.77
C SER A 49 -0.68 -19.43 -1.36
N GLY A 50 -1.88 -19.66 -0.84
CA GLY A 50 -2.12 -20.31 0.45
C GLY A 50 -2.58 -19.34 1.52
N ARG A 51 -3.91 -19.21 1.69
CA ARG A 51 -4.57 -18.39 2.73
C ARG A 51 -3.99 -16.99 2.91
N ILE A 52 -3.78 -16.31 1.79
CA ILE A 52 -3.43 -14.89 1.77
C ILE A 52 -4.69 -14.07 2.06
N ALA A 53 -4.56 -13.10 2.97
CA ALA A 53 -5.67 -12.19 3.30
C ALA A 53 -5.74 -10.99 2.35
N GLY A 54 -4.64 -10.69 1.63
CA GLY A 54 -4.60 -9.67 0.57
C GLY A 54 -3.67 -8.49 0.90
N PHE A 55 -4.10 -7.30 0.46
CA PHE A 55 -3.37 -6.03 0.60
C PHE A 55 -1.93 -6.04 0.05
N PRO A 56 -1.71 -6.43 -1.23
CA PRO A 56 -0.39 -6.36 -1.83
C PRO A 56 0.09 -4.91 -1.94
N ALA A 57 1.38 -4.69 -1.69
CA ALA A 57 2.06 -3.44 -1.98
C ALA A 57 3.44 -3.70 -2.58
N TRP A 58 3.73 -3.06 -3.70
CA TRP A 58 5.01 -3.17 -4.40
C TRP A 58 6.12 -2.42 -3.67
N SER A 59 7.32 -3.01 -3.68
CA SER A 59 8.54 -2.28 -3.38
C SER A 59 8.79 -1.20 -4.46
N PRO A 60 9.48 -0.10 -4.13
CA PRO A 60 9.72 1.00 -5.07
C PRO A 60 10.55 0.60 -6.30
N ASP A 61 11.38 -0.44 -6.19
CA ASP A 61 12.17 -1.00 -7.29
C ASP A 61 11.38 -2.03 -8.13
N GLY A 62 10.16 -2.39 -7.71
CA GLY A 62 9.31 -3.37 -8.39
C GLY A 62 9.79 -4.81 -8.31
N SER A 63 10.75 -5.13 -7.44
CA SER A 63 11.26 -6.51 -7.31
C SER A 63 10.45 -7.36 -6.32
N GLU A 64 9.72 -6.73 -5.41
CA GLU A 64 9.10 -7.38 -4.26
C GLU A 64 7.68 -6.91 -4.00
N ILE A 65 6.89 -7.78 -3.37
CA ILE A 65 5.54 -7.46 -2.90
C ILE A 65 5.44 -7.85 -1.43
N VAL A 66 5.05 -6.90 -0.59
CA VAL A 66 4.61 -7.19 0.78
C VAL A 66 3.11 -7.46 0.79
N PHE A 67 2.66 -8.42 1.59
CA PHE A 67 1.25 -8.80 1.70
C PHE A 67 0.90 -9.35 3.09
N THR A 68 -0.39 -9.38 3.39
CA THR A 68 -0.93 -9.98 4.61
C THR A 68 -1.16 -11.47 4.42
N TYR A 69 -0.55 -12.28 5.27
CA TYR A 69 -0.75 -13.72 5.35
C TYR A 69 -1.60 -14.10 6.56
N ARG A 70 -2.55 -15.02 6.39
CA ARG A 70 -3.43 -15.50 7.47
C ARG A 70 -3.27 -17.00 7.67
N PHE A 71 -3.06 -17.43 8.91
CA PHE A 71 -2.79 -18.84 9.18
C PHE A 71 -4.08 -19.70 9.11
N PRO A 72 -4.02 -20.93 8.55
CA PRO A 72 -5.21 -21.78 8.34
C PRO A 72 -5.98 -22.17 9.60
N HIS A 73 -5.26 -22.37 10.70
CA HIS A 73 -5.80 -22.98 11.93
C HIS A 73 -5.90 -22.00 13.11
N ASN A 74 -5.55 -20.74 12.90
CA ASN A 74 -5.67 -19.71 13.93
C ASN A 74 -6.17 -18.42 13.28
N ILE A 75 -7.49 -18.26 13.25
CA ILE A 75 -8.26 -17.20 12.57
C ILE A 75 -7.84 -15.79 13.05
N GLY A 76 -7.14 -15.69 14.17
CA GLY A 76 -6.56 -14.46 14.71
C GLY A 76 -5.11 -14.17 14.30
N ARG A 77 -4.30 -15.18 13.98
CA ARG A 77 -2.86 -15.03 13.71
C ARG A 77 -2.64 -14.51 12.28
N THR A 78 -1.90 -13.41 12.16
CA THR A 78 -1.51 -12.86 10.85
C THR A 78 -0.02 -12.55 10.81
N ALA A 79 0.51 -12.53 9.60
CA ALA A 79 1.89 -12.15 9.32
C ALA A 79 1.95 -11.14 8.18
N LEU A 80 2.98 -10.28 8.21
CA LEU A 80 3.47 -9.58 7.04
C LEU A 80 4.56 -10.43 6.40
N ARG A 81 4.37 -10.75 5.12
CA ARG A 81 5.33 -11.51 4.33
C ARG A 81 5.71 -10.71 3.10
N ILE A 82 6.91 -10.95 2.60
CA ILE A 82 7.38 -10.45 1.31
C ILE A 82 7.60 -11.63 0.39
N ILE A 83 7.28 -11.42 -0.88
CA ILE A 83 7.71 -12.29 -1.97
C ILE A 83 8.54 -11.51 -2.98
N ASN A 84 9.65 -12.10 -3.43
CA ASN A 84 10.34 -11.64 -4.61
C ASN A 84 9.61 -12.12 -5.87
N VAL A 85 9.26 -11.20 -6.76
CA VAL A 85 8.42 -11.49 -7.93
C VAL A 85 9.14 -12.35 -8.97
N ASN A 86 10.47 -12.31 -9.03
CA ASN A 86 11.25 -13.06 -10.00
C ASN A 86 11.70 -14.43 -9.47
N THR A 87 12.13 -14.51 -8.21
CA THR A 87 12.66 -15.76 -7.63
C THR A 87 11.58 -16.60 -6.94
N HIS A 88 10.40 -16.02 -6.66
CA HIS A 88 9.35 -16.60 -5.83
C HIS A 88 9.80 -16.92 -4.39
N GLU A 89 10.91 -16.35 -3.93
CA GLU A 89 11.36 -16.50 -2.55
C GLU A 89 10.45 -15.70 -1.62
N GLU A 90 9.92 -16.37 -0.60
CA GLU A 90 9.05 -15.77 0.40
C GLU A 90 9.74 -15.67 1.76
N THR A 91 9.62 -14.52 2.41
CA THR A 91 10.14 -14.28 3.76
C THR A 91 9.06 -13.69 4.65
N THR A 92 8.95 -14.17 5.89
CA THR A 92 8.10 -13.55 6.92
C THR A 92 8.88 -12.44 7.62
N LEU A 93 8.34 -11.22 7.60
CA LEU A 93 8.97 -10.07 8.29
C LEU A 93 8.54 -9.97 9.74
N PHE A 94 7.25 -10.14 9.98
CA PHE A 94 6.64 -9.90 11.26
C PHE A 94 5.37 -10.72 11.40
N GLU A 95 5.14 -11.24 12.58
CA GLU A 95 4.01 -12.11 12.87
C GLU A 95 3.46 -11.79 14.25
N VAL A 96 2.13 -11.87 14.38
CA VAL A 96 1.43 -11.68 15.64
C VAL A 96 0.63 -12.94 15.97
N ASP A 97 0.84 -13.48 17.16
CA ASP A 97 0.08 -14.61 17.71
C ASP A 97 -1.02 -14.12 18.66
N GLU A 98 -1.83 -13.19 18.16
CA GLU A 98 -3.00 -12.65 18.83
C GLU A 98 -4.07 -12.34 17.78
N PRO A 99 -5.38 -12.26 18.13
CA PRO A 99 -6.44 -11.89 17.20
C PRO A 99 -6.30 -10.45 16.67
N ALA A 100 -5.47 -10.29 15.64
CA ALA A 100 -5.17 -9.01 15.01
C ALA A 100 -4.91 -9.19 13.52
N THR A 101 -5.22 -8.16 12.74
CA THR A 101 -4.92 -8.13 11.30
C THR A 101 -3.88 -7.06 11.03
N LEU A 102 -2.80 -7.46 10.36
CA LEU A 102 -1.78 -6.57 9.82
C LEU A 102 -2.16 -6.24 8.38
N ILE A 103 -2.59 -5.01 8.07
CA ILE A 103 -3.12 -4.64 6.75
C ILE A 103 -2.57 -3.29 6.27
N HIS A 104 -2.89 -2.92 5.03
CA HIS A 104 -2.55 -1.62 4.42
C HIS A 104 -1.04 -1.34 4.54
N ALA A 105 -0.22 -2.33 4.17
CA ALA A 105 1.22 -2.16 4.17
C ALA A 105 1.64 -1.20 3.05
N ALA A 106 2.66 -0.38 3.32
CA ALA A 106 3.20 0.60 2.39
C ALA A 106 4.72 0.71 2.55
N TRP A 107 5.43 0.59 1.43
CA TRP A 107 6.88 0.75 1.39
C TRP A 107 7.29 2.21 1.48
N SER A 108 8.40 2.48 2.19
CA SER A 108 9.06 3.77 2.08
C SER A 108 9.62 3.95 0.66
N PRO A 109 9.74 5.19 0.14
CA PRO A 109 10.20 5.44 -1.23
C PRO A 109 11.61 4.93 -1.53
N ASP A 110 12.45 4.82 -0.50
CA ASP A 110 13.81 4.28 -0.58
C ASP A 110 13.87 2.75 -0.45
N GLY A 111 12.73 2.09 -0.22
CA GLY A 111 12.62 0.63 -0.04
C GLY A 111 13.14 0.11 1.30
N SER A 112 13.59 0.97 2.21
CA SER A 112 14.25 0.53 3.44
C SER A 112 13.29 0.14 4.58
N LYS A 113 12.03 0.59 4.51
CA LYS A 113 11.03 0.43 5.58
C LYS A 113 9.66 0.08 5.04
N ILE A 114 8.87 -0.53 5.91
CA ILE A 114 7.46 -0.86 5.65
C ILE A 114 6.62 -0.30 6.79
N ALA A 115 5.66 0.55 6.42
CA ALA A 115 4.58 0.98 7.31
C ALA A 115 3.38 0.06 7.14
N PHE A 116 2.60 -0.15 8.20
CA PHE A 116 1.40 -0.96 8.14
C PHE A 116 0.44 -0.61 9.28
N LEU A 117 -0.84 -0.95 9.09
CA LEU A 117 -1.84 -0.90 10.13
C LEU A 117 -1.85 -2.22 10.91
N TRP A 118 -1.59 -2.12 12.21
CA TRP A 118 -1.95 -3.17 13.16
C TRP A 118 -3.34 -2.85 13.70
N SER A 119 -4.34 -3.65 13.31
CA SER A 119 -5.74 -3.43 13.69
C SER A 119 -5.89 -3.14 15.18
N GLN A 120 -6.63 -2.08 15.52
CA GLN A 120 -6.87 -1.60 16.90
C GLN A 120 -5.65 -1.04 17.64
N LYS A 121 -4.41 -1.25 17.17
CA LYS A 121 -3.19 -0.72 17.80
C LYS A 121 -2.66 0.54 17.11
N GLY A 122 -2.84 0.67 15.80
CA GLY A 122 -2.48 1.86 15.02
C GLY A 122 -1.46 1.59 13.92
N VAL A 123 -0.77 2.64 13.49
CA VAL A 123 0.24 2.56 12.43
C VAL A 123 1.61 2.26 13.03
N TYR A 124 2.26 1.24 12.48
CA TYR A 124 3.61 0.80 12.83
C TYR A 124 4.53 0.89 11.63
N VAL A 125 5.83 0.96 11.90
CA VAL A 125 6.90 0.83 10.90
C VAL A 125 7.90 -0.21 11.37
N LEU A 126 8.42 -0.98 10.45
CA LEU A 126 9.58 -1.87 10.62
C LEU A 126 10.53 -1.72 9.44
N ASP A 127 11.77 -2.14 9.63
CA ASP A 127 12.79 -2.20 8.59
C ASP A 127 12.50 -3.37 7.65
N ARG A 128 12.93 -3.29 6.39
CA ARG A 128 12.71 -4.33 5.38
C ARG A 128 13.20 -5.73 5.81
N ASP A 129 14.14 -5.84 6.73
CA ASP A 129 14.58 -7.14 7.27
C ASP A 129 13.67 -7.69 8.41
N GLY A 130 12.60 -6.98 8.78
CA GLY A 130 11.71 -7.33 9.88
C GLY A 130 12.10 -6.69 11.23
N SER A 131 13.26 -6.05 11.32
CA SER A 131 13.75 -5.43 12.55
C SER A 131 13.15 -4.04 12.78
N GLY A 132 13.53 -3.37 13.88
CA GLY A 132 13.18 -1.97 14.10
C GLY A 132 11.70 -1.65 14.32
N LEU A 133 10.87 -2.65 14.65
CA LEU A 133 9.42 -2.47 14.85
C LEU A 133 9.10 -1.35 15.85
N LYS A 134 8.29 -0.39 15.41
CA LYS A 134 7.94 0.78 16.20
C LYS A 134 6.56 1.31 15.85
N LYS A 135 5.76 1.64 16.88
CA LYS A 135 4.52 2.40 16.71
C LYS A 135 4.83 3.85 16.33
N LEU A 136 4.23 4.33 15.24
CA LEU A 136 4.30 5.74 14.84
C LEU A 136 3.17 6.55 15.45
N VAL A 137 1.93 6.16 15.16
CA VAL A 137 0.72 6.92 15.54
C VAL A 137 -0.47 5.99 15.81
N THR A 138 -1.45 6.47 16.55
CA THR A 138 -2.79 5.85 16.59
C THR A 138 -3.57 6.40 15.40
N GLY A 139 -4.05 5.51 14.53
CA GLY A 139 -4.68 5.84 13.26
C GLY A 139 -4.64 4.66 12.29
N SER A 140 -4.95 4.89 11.02
CA SER A 140 -5.04 3.87 9.98
C SER A 140 -4.52 4.34 8.61
N SER A 141 -4.47 3.42 7.64
CA SER A 141 -4.14 3.66 6.23
C SER A 141 -2.90 4.54 6.01
N PRO A 142 -1.71 4.05 6.40
CA PRO A 142 -0.47 4.81 6.23
C PRO A 142 -0.11 4.97 4.75
N ALA A 143 0.31 6.18 4.36
CA ALA A 143 0.93 6.44 3.06
C ALA A 143 2.18 7.33 3.18
N TRP A 144 3.31 6.88 2.66
CA TRP A 144 4.59 7.60 2.75
C TRP A 144 4.63 8.80 1.81
N SER A 145 5.20 9.92 2.27
CA SER A 145 5.54 11.01 1.36
C SER A 145 6.60 10.57 0.35
N PRO A 146 6.64 11.14 -0.87
CA PRO A 146 7.65 10.79 -1.87
C PRO A 146 9.09 10.99 -1.39
N LEU A 147 9.29 11.91 -0.44
CA LEU A 147 10.59 12.18 0.18
C LEU A 147 10.89 11.28 1.40
N GLY A 148 9.97 10.40 1.80
CA GLY A 148 10.13 9.48 2.93
C GLY A 148 10.16 10.14 4.32
N ASN A 149 9.97 11.47 4.40
CA ASN A 149 10.09 12.24 5.64
C ASN A 149 8.77 12.49 6.37
N LYS A 150 7.63 12.16 5.75
CA LYS A 150 6.28 12.31 6.29
C LYS A 150 5.44 11.08 5.98
N MET A 151 4.36 10.93 6.74
CA MET A 151 3.38 9.87 6.60
C MET A 151 1.98 10.48 6.63
N LEU A 152 1.11 10.16 5.68
CA LEU A 152 -0.33 10.37 5.82
C LEU A 152 -0.93 9.23 6.63
N TYR A 153 -1.92 9.55 7.45
CA TYR A 153 -2.74 8.56 8.14
C TYR A 153 -4.14 9.10 8.42
N ILE A 154 -5.06 8.19 8.66
CA ILE A 154 -6.47 8.48 8.96
C ILE A 154 -6.74 8.34 10.46
N SER A 155 -7.50 9.27 11.01
CA SER A 155 -8.07 9.24 12.37
C SER A 155 -9.51 9.74 12.30
N ASP A 156 -9.83 10.86 12.96
CA ASP A 156 -11.04 11.64 12.82
C ASP A 156 -11.08 12.40 11.47
N GLY A 157 -9.92 12.73 10.91
CA GLY A 157 -9.74 13.17 9.52
C GLY A 157 -8.43 12.67 8.93
N ILE A 158 -7.91 13.35 7.91
CA ILE A 158 -6.61 13.07 7.31
C ILE A 158 -5.54 13.88 8.04
N PHE A 159 -4.45 13.21 8.44
CA PHE A 159 -3.32 13.81 9.13
C PHE A 159 -2.02 13.52 8.41
N THR A 160 -1.08 14.46 8.52
CA THR A 160 0.34 14.19 8.26
C THR A 160 1.06 13.97 9.58
N PHE A 161 1.94 12.98 9.65
CA PHE A 161 2.92 12.77 10.70
C PHE A 161 4.32 13.03 10.15
N ASP A 162 5.08 13.90 10.81
CA ASP A 162 6.47 14.21 10.45
C ASP A 162 7.43 13.27 11.18
N LEU A 163 8.25 12.51 10.45
CA LEU A 163 9.09 11.47 11.07
C LEU A 163 10.23 12.04 11.94
N GLY A 164 10.76 13.22 11.59
CA GLY A 164 11.86 13.85 12.32
C GLY A 164 11.39 14.48 13.63
N SER A 165 10.39 15.36 13.55
CA SER A 165 9.84 16.05 14.72
C SER A 165 8.84 15.21 15.53
N ARG A 166 8.34 14.11 14.95
CA ARG A 166 7.30 13.23 15.52
C ARG A 166 6.00 13.94 15.85
N LYS A 167 5.66 14.98 15.09
CA LYS A 167 4.44 15.76 15.26
C LYS A 167 3.42 15.43 14.18
N SER A 168 2.15 15.36 14.59
CA SER A 168 1.02 15.27 13.68
C SER A 168 0.44 16.65 13.37
N LYS A 169 -0.09 16.81 12.16
CA LYS A 169 -0.88 17.96 11.72
C LYS A 169 -2.11 17.46 10.98
N GLN A 170 -3.29 17.88 11.41
CA GLN A 170 -4.55 17.61 10.71
C GLN A 170 -4.61 18.43 9.42
N LEU A 171 -4.98 17.79 8.31
CA LEU A 171 -5.17 18.42 7.02
C LEU A 171 -6.63 18.70 6.71
N THR A 172 -7.53 17.85 7.19
CA THR A 172 -8.97 17.94 6.91
C THR A 172 -9.79 17.79 8.19
N GLY A 173 -11.00 18.34 8.19
CA GLY A 173 -11.98 18.03 9.24
C GLY A 173 -12.53 16.60 9.11
N ASP A 174 -13.51 16.33 9.96
CA ASP A 174 -14.13 15.02 10.07
C ASP A 174 -14.82 14.56 8.77
N GLY A 175 -14.92 13.25 8.57
CA GLY A 175 -15.62 12.68 7.41
C GLY A 175 -14.75 12.42 6.18
N ASN A 176 -13.45 12.70 6.23
CA ASN A 176 -12.52 12.52 5.10
C ASN A 176 -11.59 11.32 5.34
N TYR A 177 -11.68 10.30 4.48
CA TYR A 177 -11.14 8.96 4.77
C TYR A 177 -10.39 8.29 3.60
N ASP A 178 -9.91 9.05 2.62
CA ASP A 178 -9.07 8.52 1.56
C ASP A 178 -8.05 9.58 1.15
N ALA A 179 -6.78 9.23 1.19
CA ALA A 179 -5.69 10.17 0.96
C ALA A 179 -4.46 9.44 0.46
N ASP A 180 -3.83 10.04 -0.55
CA ASP A 180 -2.54 9.60 -1.06
C ASP A 180 -1.66 10.82 -1.36
N TRP A 181 -0.37 10.58 -1.47
CA TRP A 181 0.57 11.58 -1.92
C TRP A 181 0.56 11.66 -3.44
N PHE A 182 0.55 12.89 -3.94
CA PHE A 182 0.85 13.16 -5.34
C PHE A 182 2.31 13.61 -5.46
N ASP A 183 3.11 12.90 -6.24
CA ASP A 183 4.44 13.38 -6.65
C ASP A 183 4.31 14.20 -7.95
N PRO A 184 4.43 15.53 -7.91
CA PRO A 184 4.35 16.36 -9.11
C PRO A 184 5.53 16.15 -10.08
N ALA A 185 6.62 15.52 -9.64
CA ALA A 185 7.74 15.17 -10.53
C ALA A 185 7.45 13.92 -11.39
N ALA A 186 6.42 13.13 -11.05
CA ALA A 186 6.04 11.93 -11.79
C ALA A 186 5.34 12.22 -13.13
N LEU A 187 5.07 13.49 -13.46
CA LEU A 187 4.51 13.89 -14.76
C LEU A 187 5.56 14.61 -15.62
N SER A 188 5.68 14.20 -16.88
CA SER A 188 6.41 14.96 -17.93
C SER A 188 5.71 16.27 -18.32
N VAL A 189 4.49 16.48 -17.81
CA VAL A 189 3.69 17.69 -17.94
C VAL A 189 3.07 17.98 -16.57
N GLN A 190 3.55 19.01 -15.89
CA GLN A 190 2.83 19.56 -14.76
C GLN A 190 1.51 20.18 -15.26
N PRO A 191 0.37 19.99 -14.59
CA PRO A 191 -0.82 20.78 -14.90
C PRO A 191 -0.47 22.25 -14.70
N ASP A 192 -0.48 23.02 -15.79
CA ASP A 192 -0.26 24.46 -15.75
C ASP A 192 -1.33 25.07 -14.84
N ALA A 193 -0.90 25.75 -13.78
CA ALA A 193 -1.79 26.39 -12.81
C ALA A 193 -2.71 27.44 -13.46
N ASN A 194 -2.39 27.89 -14.68
CA ASN A 194 -3.18 28.85 -15.45
C ASN A 194 -4.21 28.20 -16.38
N LEU A 195 -4.18 26.88 -16.57
CA LEU A 195 -5.16 26.16 -17.39
C LEU A 195 -6.32 25.69 -16.51
N LEU A 196 -7.39 26.50 -16.49
CA LEU A 196 -8.63 26.36 -15.72
C LEU A 196 -9.48 25.09 -16.02
N THR A 197 -8.93 24.09 -16.72
CA THR A 197 -9.68 22.87 -17.09
C THR A 197 -9.59 21.75 -16.06
N THR A 198 -8.90 21.97 -14.94
CA THR A 198 -8.90 21.01 -13.82
C THR A 198 -9.58 21.63 -12.60
N THR A 199 -10.28 20.79 -11.83
CA THR A 199 -10.91 21.15 -10.54
C THR A 199 -9.93 21.85 -9.58
N TRP A 200 -8.62 21.66 -9.79
CA TRP A 200 -7.52 22.29 -9.05
C TRP A 200 -7.29 23.77 -9.37
N GLY A 201 -7.57 24.23 -10.61
CA GLY A 201 -7.45 25.64 -10.98
C GLY A 201 -8.48 26.52 -10.26
N GLN A 202 -9.65 25.96 -9.95
CA GLN A 202 -10.72 26.68 -9.24
C GLN A 202 -10.47 26.81 -7.73
N LEU A 203 -9.67 25.93 -7.14
CA LEU A 203 -9.39 25.91 -5.70
C LEU A 203 -8.32 26.92 -5.25
N LYS A 204 -7.53 27.48 -6.17
CA LYS A 204 -6.48 28.47 -5.86
C LYS A 204 -6.93 29.95 -5.89
N GLN A 205 -8.23 30.22 -6.11
CA GLN A 205 -8.78 31.59 -6.16
C GLN A 205 -9.55 32.02 -4.91
N LYS A 206 -9.29 31.41 -3.74
CA LYS A 206 -9.82 31.90 -2.45
C LYS A 206 -8.70 32.18 -1.46
#